data_AF-A0A3D3P5L6-F1
#
_entry.id   AF-A0A3D3P5L6-F1
#
_cell.length_a   1.000
_cell.length_b   1.000
_cell.length_c   1.000
_cell.angle_alpha   90.00
_cell.angle_beta   90.00
_cell.angle_gamma   90.00
#
_symmetry.space_group_name_H-M   'P 1'
#
loop_
_entity.id
_entity.type
_entity.pdbx_description
1 polymer ?
#
loop_
_entity_poly.entity_id
_entity_poly.type
_entity_poly.pdbx_seq_one_letter_code
_entity_poly.pdbx_strand_id
1 'polypeptide(L)'
;MKSLCLFVLLAPFLHASPAIESIAGKKTVFLGDSITQAGTYVSFTSYYLQRFHPEKDFDIYPLGLGSETVSGLSEEGHAGGRFPRPSLFERLDRVLAKVKPEIVFACYGINCGIYKPLDEGRFNAFKSGVKRLIEKSKKAGVEKIYIVTPPIYDAATKVGQFNYDSVMTSYAAWEMTIKEEGVQVIDLHSAMRKARDIRKEVFSGDRVHPGKEGHLFMATSILKGLGFEISGEDVEVILKDPFFKKVDQLRSFRGKQWMKHVGYTREKVVKPQPLGETEKTVSKMQAEINKLRRAR
;
A
#
# COMPACT_ATOMS: atom_id res chain seq x y z
N MET A 1 19.23 -42.96 -38.14
CA MET A 1 18.44 -42.76 -36.91
C MET A 1 18.97 -41.54 -36.18
N LYS A 2 18.28 -40.39 -36.29
CA LYS A 2 18.59 -39.20 -35.47
C LYS A 2 17.40 -38.99 -34.55
N SER A 3 17.56 -39.28 -33.27
CA SER A 3 16.56 -39.05 -32.24
C SER A 3 16.30 -37.55 -32.12
N LEU A 4 15.06 -37.16 -32.37
CA LEU A 4 14.54 -35.83 -32.09
C LEU A 4 14.18 -35.81 -30.60
N CYS A 5 15.07 -35.27 -29.75
CA CYS A 5 14.73 -34.97 -28.36
C CYS A 5 13.75 -33.79 -28.33
N LEU A 6 12.47 -34.10 -28.10
CA LEU A 6 11.43 -33.11 -27.85
C LEU A 6 11.65 -32.55 -26.43
N PHE A 7 12.27 -31.37 -26.32
CA PHE A 7 12.27 -30.60 -25.07
C PHE A 7 10.86 -30.05 -24.86
N VAL A 8 10.06 -30.74 -24.05
CA VAL A 8 8.83 -30.19 -23.48
C VAL A 8 9.26 -29.15 -22.44
N LEU A 9 9.20 -27.87 -22.81
CA LEU A 9 9.18 -26.76 -21.86
C LEU A 9 7.90 -26.89 -21.03
N LEU A 10 7.97 -27.60 -19.91
CA LEU A 10 6.98 -27.48 -18.85
C LEU A 10 7.06 -26.04 -18.32
N ALA A 11 6.19 -25.17 -18.82
CA ALA A 11 5.89 -23.93 -18.13
C ALA A 11 5.48 -24.32 -16.70
N PRO A 12 6.13 -23.82 -15.64
CA PRO A 12 5.63 -24.04 -14.31
C PRO A 12 4.22 -23.46 -14.28
N PHE A 13 3.22 -24.31 -14.07
CA PHE A 13 1.90 -23.85 -13.66
C PHE A 13 2.12 -23.13 -12.34
N LEU A 14 2.30 -21.81 -12.40
CA LEU A 14 2.15 -20.92 -11.27
C LEU A 14 0.72 -21.13 -10.78
N HIS A 15 0.55 -22.07 -9.84
CA HIS A 15 -0.68 -22.15 -9.08
C HIS A 15 -0.79 -20.81 -8.38
N ALA A 16 -1.77 -20.01 -8.80
CA ALA A 16 -2.04 -18.74 -8.19
C ALA A 16 -2.20 -18.98 -6.68
N SER A 17 -1.44 -18.22 -5.88
CA SER A 17 -1.52 -18.35 -4.43
C SER A 17 -2.99 -18.21 -3.99
N PRO A 18 -3.47 -19.01 -3.02
CA PRO A 18 -4.83 -18.88 -2.49
C PRO A 18 -5.17 -17.44 -2.06
N ALA A 19 -4.17 -16.66 -1.61
CA ALA A 19 -4.37 -15.26 -1.27
C ALA A 19 -4.67 -14.39 -2.49
N ILE A 20 -4.04 -14.66 -3.64
CA ILE A 20 -4.29 -13.94 -4.90
C ILE A 20 -5.68 -14.26 -5.41
N GLU A 21 -6.09 -15.53 -5.35
CA GLU A 21 -7.47 -15.95 -5.63
C GLU A 21 -8.48 -15.22 -4.74
N SER A 22 -8.15 -15.06 -3.46
CA SER A 22 -9.04 -14.37 -2.51
C SER A 22 -9.21 -12.87 -2.77
N ILE A 23 -8.36 -12.25 -3.59
CA ILE A 23 -8.38 -10.81 -3.91
C ILE A 23 -8.96 -10.57 -5.32
N ALA A 24 -8.85 -11.54 -6.22
CA ALA A 24 -9.34 -11.42 -7.59
C ALA A 24 -10.86 -11.17 -7.64
N GLY A 25 -11.29 -10.25 -8.50
CA GLY A 25 -12.68 -9.84 -8.67
C GLY A 25 -13.24 -8.98 -7.52
N LYS A 26 -12.48 -8.74 -6.45
CA LYS A 26 -12.94 -8.06 -5.25
C LYS A 26 -12.53 -6.60 -5.19
N LYS A 27 -13.37 -5.79 -4.55
CA LYS A 27 -13.04 -4.39 -4.26
C LYS A 27 -11.98 -4.30 -3.19
N THR A 28 -10.80 -3.82 -3.59
CA THR A 28 -9.61 -3.76 -2.75
C THR A 28 -9.21 -2.32 -2.49
N VAL A 29 -9.28 -1.89 -1.23
CA VAL A 29 -8.84 -0.53 -0.84
C VAL A 29 -7.43 -0.58 -0.27
N PHE A 30 -6.58 0.35 -0.71
CA PHE A 30 -5.30 0.66 -0.07
C PHE A 30 -5.46 1.95 0.75
N LEU A 31 -5.31 1.84 2.07
CA LEU A 31 -5.27 2.93 3.04
C LEU A 31 -3.83 3.19 3.48
N GLY A 32 -3.51 4.46 3.69
CA GLY A 32 -2.21 4.88 4.20
C GLY A 32 -2.04 6.39 4.11
N ASP A 33 -0.81 6.83 4.35
CA ASP A 33 -0.48 8.25 4.42
C ASP A 33 0.05 8.81 3.09
N SER A 34 1.06 9.70 3.13
CA SER A 34 1.69 10.31 1.95
C SER A 34 2.35 9.27 1.04
N ILE A 35 2.86 8.17 1.59
CA ILE A 35 3.51 7.13 0.79
C ILE A 35 2.46 6.41 -0.08
N THR A 36 1.29 6.12 0.48
CA THR A 36 0.14 5.57 -0.26
C THR A 36 -0.51 6.60 -1.17
N GLN A 37 -0.51 7.88 -0.79
CA GLN A 37 -0.99 8.97 -1.65
C GLN A 37 -0.14 9.11 -2.92
N ALA A 38 1.20 9.04 -2.80
CA ALA A 38 2.09 8.96 -3.95
C ALA A 38 1.81 7.69 -4.76
N GLY A 39 1.71 6.55 -4.07
CA GLY A 39 0.98 5.37 -4.53
C GLY A 39 1.66 4.53 -5.60
N THR A 40 2.93 4.78 -5.96
CA THR A 40 3.60 4.00 -7.02
C THR A 40 3.71 2.52 -6.64
N TYR A 41 3.89 2.17 -5.36
CA TYR A 41 3.87 0.75 -4.94
C TYR A 41 2.53 0.09 -5.22
N VAL A 42 1.41 0.80 -5.10
CA VAL A 42 0.08 0.28 -5.45
C VAL A 42 -0.02 0.02 -6.95
N SER A 43 0.59 0.88 -7.79
CA SER A 43 0.71 0.65 -9.23
C SER A 43 1.54 -0.60 -9.53
N PHE A 44 2.68 -0.80 -8.87
CA PHE A 44 3.50 -2.01 -9.06
C PHE A 44 2.78 -3.27 -8.60
N THR A 45 2.09 -3.24 -7.45
CA THR A 45 1.27 -4.39 -7.00
C THR A 45 0.18 -4.70 -8.03
N SER A 46 -0.57 -3.70 -8.49
CA SER A 46 -1.61 -3.88 -9.52
C SER A 46 -1.04 -4.38 -10.86
N TYR A 47 0.11 -3.86 -11.27
CA TYR A 47 0.81 -4.28 -12.48
C TYR A 47 1.17 -5.75 -12.43
N TYR A 48 1.75 -6.21 -11.31
CA TYR A 48 2.16 -7.60 -11.17
C TYR A 48 0.98 -8.57 -11.09
N LEU A 49 -0.04 -8.23 -10.30
CA LEU A 49 -1.28 -9.01 -10.24
C LEU A 49 -1.87 -9.22 -11.64
N GLN A 50 -2.02 -8.13 -12.40
CA GLN A 50 -2.62 -8.19 -13.74
C GLN A 50 -1.70 -8.78 -14.81
N ARG A 51 -0.37 -8.66 -14.66
CA ARG A 51 0.61 -9.25 -15.59
C ARG A 51 0.67 -10.77 -15.47
N PHE A 52 0.65 -11.27 -14.24
CA PHE A 52 0.81 -12.70 -13.96
C PHE A 52 -0.51 -13.46 -13.84
N HIS A 53 -1.64 -12.74 -13.75
CA HIS A 53 -2.99 -13.31 -13.81
C HIS A 53 -3.86 -12.53 -14.82
N PRO A 54 -3.52 -12.54 -16.11
CA PRO A 54 -4.19 -11.73 -17.14
C PRO A 54 -5.69 -12.08 -17.33
N GLU A 55 -6.09 -13.28 -16.89
CA GLU A 55 -7.46 -13.77 -16.87
C GLU A 55 -8.30 -13.21 -15.72
N LYS A 56 -7.67 -12.68 -14.66
CA LYS A 56 -8.33 -12.17 -13.45
C LYS A 56 -8.49 -10.66 -13.48
N ASP A 57 -9.52 -10.17 -12.81
CA ASP A 57 -9.74 -8.75 -12.60
C ASP A 57 -9.32 -8.33 -11.19
N PHE A 58 -8.79 -7.10 -11.07
CA PHE A 58 -8.32 -6.56 -9.79
C PHE A 58 -8.85 -5.13 -9.62
N ASP A 59 -9.83 -4.95 -8.73
CA ASP A 59 -10.55 -3.69 -8.56
C ASP A 59 -9.96 -2.87 -7.41
N ILE A 60 -8.91 -2.09 -7.71
CA ILE A 60 -8.09 -1.41 -6.71
C ILE A 60 -8.49 0.06 -6.52
N TYR A 61 -8.60 0.47 -5.25
CA TYR A 61 -8.93 1.83 -4.80
C TYR A 61 -7.78 2.40 -3.93
N PRO A 62 -6.92 3.27 -4.49
CA PRO A 62 -5.73 3.80 -3.83
C PRO A 62 -6.08 5.08 -3.03
N LEU A 63 -6.46 4.92 -1.77
CA LEU A 63 -7.03 5.98 -0.93
C LEU A 63 -6.09 6.41 0.20
N GLY A 64 -4.89 6.86 -0.18
CA GLY A 64 -3.92 7.46 0.75
C GLY A 64 -4.12 8.97 0.95
N LEU A 65 -3.78 9.48 2.14
CA LEU A 65 -3.86 10.90 2.47
C LEU A 65 -2.58 11.38 3.17
N GLY A 66 -1.90 12.37 2.62
CA GLY A 66 -0.65 12.89 3.17
C GLY A 66 -0.77 13.38 4.62
N SER A 67 0.26 13.09 5.42
CA SER A 67 0.34 13.35 6.86
C SER A 67 -0.61 12.55 7.75
N GLU A 68 -1.46 11.67 7.19
CA GLU A 68 -2.50 10.96 7.94
C GLU A 68 -1.93 9.97 8.97
N THR A 69 -2.64 9.85 10.09
CA THR A 69 -2.32 8.94 11.19
C THR A 69 -3.50 8.04 11.53
N VAL A 70 -3.19 6.86 12.06
CA VAL A 70 -4.16 6.06 12.82
C VAL A 70 -4.11 6.37 14.32
N SER A 71 -3.01 6.96 14.84
CA SER A 71 -2.96 7.38 16.25
C SER A 71 -3.91 8.55 16.56
N GLY A 72 -4.26 9.36 15.55
CA GLY A 72 -5.04 10.58 15.74
C GLY A 72 -4.26 11.71 16.42
N LEU A 73 -2.96 11.53 16.64
CA LEU A 73 -2.10 12.50 17.29
C LEU A 73 -1.44 13.44 16.27
N SER A 74 -1.08 14.64 16.73
CA SER A 74 -0.31 15.63 15.99
C SER A 74 0.68 16.32 16.92
N GLU A 75 1.88 16.63 16.43
CA GLU A 75 2.77 17.60 17.08
C GLU A 75 2.17 19.00 17.03
N GLU A 76 2.53 19.78 18.04
CA GLU A 76 2.48 21.23 17.99
C GLU A 76 3.30 21.77 16.81
N GLY A 77 2.76 22.75 16.10
CA GLY A 77 3.44 23.38 14.97
C GLY A 77 3.50 22.54 13.69
N HIS A 78 2.78 21.40 13.60
CA HIS A 78 2.74 20.60 12.37
C HIS A 78 2.46 21.48 11.13
N ALA A 79 3.23 21.24 10.06
CA ALA A 79 3.18 22.01 8.81
C ALA A 79 3.33 23.53 8.99
N GLY A 80 4.12 23.96 9.98
CA GLY A 80 4.31 25.38 10.33
C GLY A 80 3.11 25.99 11.06
N GLY A 81 2.35 25.17 11.78
CA GLY A 81 1.11 25.57 12.47
C GLY A 81 -0.11 25.68 11.57
N ARG A 82 0.00 25.34 10.28
CA ARG A 82 -1.11 25.49 9.32
C ARG A 82 -2.28 24.53 9.58
N PHE A 83 -2.00 23.30 9.99
CA PHE A 83 -3.02 22.31 10.30
C PHE A 83 -2.43 21.16 11.14
N PRO A 84 -3.23 20.49 12.00
CA PRO A 84 -2.80 19.27 12.67
C PRO A 84 -2.75 18.09 11.70
N ARG A 85 -2.01 17.03 12.03
CA ARG A 85 -2.03 15.78 11.24
C ARG A 85 -3.46 15.26 11.09
N PRO A 86 -3.90 14.88 9.87
CA PRO A 86 -5.21 14.27 9.69
C PRO A 86 -5.26 12.90 10.36
N SER A 87 -6.47 12.51 10.79
CA SER A 87 -6.74 11.17 11.31
C SER A 87 -7.56 10.39 10.29
N LEU A 88 -7.19 9.14 10.03
CA LEU A 88 -7.97 8.24 9.17
C LEU A 88 -9.44 8.17 9.60
N PHE A 89 -9.71 8.21 10.91
CA PHE A 89 -11.07 8.10 11.44
C PHE A 89 -11.97 9.27 11.12
N GLU A 90 -11.44 10.38 10.60
CA GLU A 90 -12.25 11.45 10.04
C GLU A 90 -13.00 11.00 8.78
N ARG A 91 -12.41 10.09 7.98
CA ARG A 91 -12.96 9.67 6.68
C ARG A 91 -13.29 8.18 6.55
N LEU A 92 -12.80 7.33 7.45
CA LEU A 92 -12.88 5.87 7.31
C LEU A 92 -14.32 5.36 7.10
N ASP A 93 -15.28 5.84 7.89
CA ASP A 93 -16.67 5.40 7.76
C ASP A 93 -17.26 5.73 6.37
N ARG A 94 -16.89 6.88 5.80
CA ARG A 94 -17.29 7.25 4.43
C ARG A 94 -16.59 6.40 3.38
N VAL A 95 -15.30 6.07 3.58
CA VAL A 95 -14.57 5.15 2.68
C VAL A 95 -15.29 3.80 2.64
N LEU A 96 -15.52 3.20 3.80
CA LEU A 96 -16.13 1.88 3.93
C LEU A 96 -17.55 1.86 3.36
N ALA A 97 -18.39 2.86 3.68
CA ALA A 97 -19.77 2.93 3.20
C ALA A 97 -19.88 3.13 1.67
N LYS A 98 -18.96 3.91 1.08
CA LYS A 98 -19.02 4.27 -0.34
C LYS A 98 -18.35 3.25 -1.25
N VAL A 99 -17.17 2.76 -0.87
CA VAL A 99 -16.45 1.75 -1.67
C VAL A 99 -17.09 0.38 -1.46
N LYS A 100 -17.49 0.05 -0.22
CA LYS A 100 -17.89 -1.28 0.24
C LYS A 100 -16.81 -2.32 -0.12
N PRO A 101 -15.58 -2.15 0.41
CA PRO A 101 -14.49 -3.05 0.07
C PRO A 101 -14.70 -4.42 0.71
N GLU A 102 -14.28 -5.46 0.01
CA GLU A 102 -14.15 -6.81 0.57
C GLU A 102 -12.73 -7.04 1.10
N ILE A 103 -11.74 -6.31 0.55
CA ILE A 103 -10.34 -6.39 0.94
C ILE A 103 -9.80 -5.01 1.32
N VAL A 104 -9.07 -4.92 2.44
CA VAL A 104 -8.35 -3.71 2.85
C VAL A 104 -6.87 -4.01 3.04
N PHE A 105 -6.00 -3.23 2.39
CA PHE A 105 -4.59 -3.09 2.74
C PHE A 105 -4.42 -1.78 3.51
N ALA A 106 -3.77 -1.80 4.67
CA ALA A 106 -3.49 -0.60 5.45
C ALA A 106 -2.01 -0.51 5.81
N CYS A 107 -1.37 0.62 5.50
CA CYS A 107 0.03 0.89 5.82
C CYS A 107 0.14 2.25 6.53
N TYR A 108 0.39 2.22 7.84
CA TYR A 108 0.52 3.41 8.69
C TYR A 108 1.63 3.23 9.71
N GLY A 109 2.20 4.34 10.16
CA GLY A 109 3.10 4.33 11.32
C GLY A 109 4.06 5.51 11.33
N ILE A 110 4.63 5.86 10.16
CA ILE A 110 5.70 6.86 10.05
C ILE A 110 5.31 8.23 10.62
N ASN A 111 4.04 8.63 10.47
CA ASN A 111 3.51 9.87 11.03
C ASN A 111 3.01 9.74 12.47
N CYS A 112 2.74 8.52 12.96
CA CYS A 112 2.09 8.28 14.25
C CYS A 112 3.03 8.47 15.45
N GLY A 113 4.33 8.21 15.27
CA GLY A 113 5.35 8.48 16.28
C GLY A 113 5.79 9.95 16.35
N ILE A 114 5.32 10.78 15.41
CA ILE A 114 5.56 12.23 15.38
C ILE A 114 7.06 12.58 15.41
N TYR A 115 7.91 11.72 14.85
CA TYR A 115 9.36 11.93 14.74
C TYR A 115 10.05 12.15 16.11
N LYS A 116 9.49 11.60 17.18
CA LYS A 116 10.02 11.65 18.56
C LYS A 116 10.41 10.25 19.05
N PRO A 117 11.24 10.14 20.11
CA PRO A 117 11.56 8.86 20.75
C PRO A 117 10.32 8.04 21.09
N LEU A 118 10.51 6.71 21.19
CA LEU A 118 9.43 5.80 21.59
C LEU A 118 8.86 6.26 22.93
N ASP A 119 7.55 6.31 22.99
CA ASP A 119 6.78 6.78 24.13
C ASP A 119 5.53 5.93 24.24
N GLU A 120 5.21 5.53 25.45
CA GLU A 120 4.13 4.58 25.69
C GLU A 120 2.77 5.17 25.29
N GLY A 121 2.52 6.45 25.54
CA GLY A 121 1.29 7.12 25.16
C GLY A 121 1.07 7.15 23.65
N ARG A 122 2.08 7.61 22.89
CA ARG A 122 2.05 7.60 21.42
C ARG A 122 1.93 6.20 20.86
N PHE A 123 2.65 5.24 21.43
CA PHE A 123 2.57 3.85 21.00
C PHE A 123 1.18 3.27 21.25
N ASN A 124 0.60 3.46 22.43
CA ASN A 124 -0.75 2.97 22.75
C ASN A 124 -1.82 3.63 21.88
N ALA A 125 -1.66 4.91 21.52
CA ALA A 125 -2.54 5.57 20.55
C ALA A 125 -2.44 4.92 19.16
N PHE A 126 -1.22 4.64 18.67
CA PHE A 126 -1.02 3.89 17.43
C PHE A 126 -1.68 2.50 17.47
N LYS A 127 -1.45 1.73 18.55
CA LYS A 127 -2.06 0.40 18.74
C LYS A 127 -3.58 0.45 18.70
N SER A 128 -4.16 1.41 19.43
CA SER A 128 -5.61 1.62 19.48
C SER A 128 -6.17 2.02 18.12
N GLY A 129 -5.43 2.84 17.36
CA GLY A 129 -5.75 3.17 15.98
C GLY A 129 -5.81 1.94 15.08
N VAL A 130 -4.77 1.12 15.05
CA VAL A 130 -4.76 -0.10 14.20
C VAL A 130 -5.91 -1.04 14.59
N LYS A 131 -6.17 -1.24 15.89
CA LYS A 131 -7.33 -2.03 16.36
C LYS A 131 -8.67 -1.46 15.90
N ARG A 132 -8.87 -0.14 16.02
CA ARG A 132 -10.11 0.54 15.60
C ARG A 132 -10.31 0.49 14.08
N LEU A 133 -9.24 0.57 13.29
CA LEU A 133 -9.28 0.33 11.85
C LEU A 133 -9.82 -1.08 11.54
N ILE A 134 -9.25 -2.10 12.18
CA ILE A 134 -9.65 -3.50 11.97
C ILE A 134 -11.12 -3.69 12.34
N GLU A 135 -11.52 -3.25 13.53
CA GLU A 135 -12.89 -3.36 14.03
C GLU A 135 -13.90 -2.70 13.08
N LYS A 136 -13.65 -1.45 12.66
CA LYS A 136 -14.54 -0.74 11.73
C LYS A 136 -14.62 -1.43 10.37
N SER A 137 -13.49 -1.95 9.88
CA SER A 137 -13.44 -2.66 8.59
C SER A 137 -14.26 -3.95 8.65
N LYS A 138 -14.08 -4.76 9.70
CA LYS A 138 -14.89 -5.98 9.91
C LYS A 138 -16.37 -5.67 10.05
N LYS A 139 -16.73 -4.65 10.84
CA LYS A 139 -18.12 -4.21 11.00
C LYS A 139 -18.76 -3.77 9.67
N ALA A 140 -17.95 -3.27 8.74
CA ALA A 140 -18.39 -2.89 7.40
C ALA A 140 -18.45 -4.06 6.41
N GLY A 141 -18.13 -5.29 6.83
CA GLY A 141 -18.17 -6.49 5.99
C GLY A 141 -16.89 -6.76 5.19
N VAL A 142 -15.75 -6.16 5.56
CA VAL A 142 -14.46 -6.50 4.95
C VAL A 142 -14.08 -7.93 5.32
N GLU A 143 -13.88 -8.78 4.31
CA GLU A 143 -13.57 -10.20 4.48
C GLU A 143 -12.11 -10.46 4.86
N LYS A 144 -11.19 -9.66 4.28
CA LYS A 144 -9.75 -9.81 4.53
C LYS A 144 -9.09 -8.46 4.71
N ILE A 145 -8.31 -8.34 5.78
CA ILE A 145 -7.55 -7.15 6.13
C ILE A 145 -6.06 -7.51 6.14
N TYR A 146 -5.28 -6.81 5.34
CA TYR A 146 -3.83 -6.87 5.31
C TYR A 146 -3.25 -5.65 5.99
N ILE A 147 -2.69 -5.82 7.20
CA ILE A 147 -1.88 -4.79 7.85
C ILE A 147 -0.48 -4.90 7.28
N VAL A 148 -0.02 -3.87 6.58
CA VAL A 148 1.35 -3.78 6.07
C VAL A 148 2.13 -2.91 7.05
N THR A 149 3.13 -3.50 7.71
CA THR A 149 3.92 -2.77 8.72
C THR A 149 4.56 -1.51 8.11
N PRO A 150 4.80 -0.43 8.89
CA PRO A 150 5.34 0.81 8.34
C PRO A 150 6.68 0.61 7.64
N PRO A 151 6.94 1.31 6.52
CA PRO A 151 8.26 1.31 5.90
C PRO A 151 9.30 1.91 6.86
N ILE A 152 10.58 1.65 6.57
CA ILE A 152 11.68 2.19 7.38
C ILE A 152 11.72 3.73 7.34
N TYR A 153 12.19 4.33 8.43
CA TYR A 153 12.75 5.68 8.38
C TYR A 153 14.20 5.56 7.90
N ASP A 154 14.44 5.91 6.64
CA ASP A 154 15.67 5.59 5.92
C ASP A 154 16.79 6.60 6.21
N ALA A 155 17.22 6.63 7.47
CA ALA A 155 18.32 7.44 7.94
C ALA A 155 19.49 6.56 8.36
N ALA A 156 20.70 6.97 7.97
CA ALA A 156 21.91 6.54 8.66
C ALA A 156 22.06 7.38 9.94
N THR A 157 21.94 6.74 11.10
CA THR A 157 22.08 7.41 12.40
C THR A 157 23.40 7.00 13.05
N LYS A 158 24.16 7.98 13.56
CA LYS A 158 25.40 7.71 14.30
C LYS A 158 25.08 7.03 15.63
N VAL A 159 26.01 6.21 16.12
CA VAL A 159 25.92 5.60 17.46
C VAL A 159 25.69 6.70 18.52
N GLY A 160 24.74 6.47 19.42
CA GLY A 160 24.36 7.41 20.48
C GLY A 160 23.39 8.53 20.05
N GLN A 161 23.04 8.63 18.77
CA GLN A 161 22.00 9.56 18.31
C GLN A 161 20.65 8.86 18.19
N PHE A 162 19.57 9.63 18.39
CA PHE A 162 18.22 9.12 18.24
C PHE A 162 17.95 8.70 16.78
N ASN A 163 17.61 7.43 16.60
CA ASN A 163 17.16 6.88 15.32
C ASN A 163 15.65 6.67 15.36
N TYR A 164 14.90 7.44 14.56
CA TYR A 164 13.44 7.29 14.49
C TYR A 164 13.00 5.93 13.92
N ASP A 165 13.85 5.24 13.15
CA ASP A 165 13.56 3.91 12.64
C ASP A 165 13.34 2.89 13.77
N SER A 166 13.96 3.09 14.94
CA SER A 166 13.72 2.24 16.14
C SER A 166 12.27 2.29 16.62
N VAL A 167 11.57 3.41 16.40
CA VAL A 167 10.12 3.54 16.69
C VAL A 167 9.33 2.74 15.67
N MET A 168 9.70 2.79 14.39
CA MET A 168 9.06 2.00 13.33
C MET A 168 9.29 0.50 13.56
N THR A 169 10.48 0.08 13.99
CA THR A 169 10.78 -1.29 14.39
C THR A 169 9.88 -1.73 15.53
N SER A 170 9.68 -0.89 16.55
CA SER A 170 8.80 -1.20 17.69
C SER A 170 7.33 -1.31 17.28
N TYR A 171 6.87 -0.45 16.36
CA TYR A 171 5.51 -0.46 15.85
C TYR A 171 5.25 -1.71 15.00
N ALA A 172 6.13 -2.01 14.06
CA ALA A 172 6.07 -3.20 13.23
C ALA A 172 6.12 -4.49 14.06
N ALA A 173 7.03 -4.56 15.04
CA ALA A 173 7.14 -5.72 15.93
C ALA A 173 5.83 -5.98 16.68
N TRP A 174 5.15 -4.93 17.13
CA TRP A 174 3.83 -5.08 17.74
C TRP A 174 2.74 -5.48 16.73
N GLU A 175 2.68 -4.87 15.55
CA GLU A 175 1.71 -5.26 14.52
C GLU A 175 1.84 -6.74 14.18
N MET A 176 3.06 -7.27 14.09
CA MET A 176 3.31 -8.70 13.86
C MET A 176 2.77 -9.63 14.95
N THR A 177 2.41 -9.11 16.14
CA THR A 177 1.74 -9.89 17.19
C THR A 177 0.23 -10.00 17.01
N ILE A 178 -0.37 -9.25 16.07
CA ILE A 178 -1.81 -9.28 15.82
C ILE A 178 -2.21 -10.65 15.29
N LYS A 179 -3.03 -11.36 16.08
CA LYS A 179 -3.64 -12.64 15.74
C LYS A 179 -5.15 -12.47 15.79
N GLU A 180 -5.75 -12.23 14.64
CA GLU A 180 -7.18 -12.00 14.53
C GLU A 180 -7.70 -12.63 13.23
N GLU A 181 -8.84 -13.33 13.31
CA GLU A 181 -9.43 -13.97 12.14
C GLU A 181 -9.71 -12.95 11.03
N GLY A 182 -9.46 -13.30 9.77
CA GLY A 182 -9.61 -12.38 8.64
C GLY A 182 -8.55 -11.28 8.57
N VAL A 183 -7.58 -11.23 9.51
CA VAL A 183 -6.47 -10.28 9.49
C VAL A 183 -5.15 -11.01 9.21
N GLN A 184 -4.34 -10.44 8.33
CA GLN A 184 -2.99 -10.91 8.07
C GLN A 184 -2.03 -9.73 8.12
N VAL A 185 -0.86 -9.93 8.71
CA VAL A 185 0.19 -8.90 8.78
C VAL A 185 1.29 -9.23 7.78
N ILE A 186 1.70 -8.24 7.00
CA ILE A 186 2.80 -8.32 6.03
C ILE A 186 3.97 -7.50 6.61
N ASP A 187 5.07 -8.19 6.93
CA ASP A 187 6.27 -7.59 7.51
C ASP A 187 7.13 -6.87 6.47
N LEU A 188 6.62 -5.73 5.98
CA LEU A 188 7.35 -4.83 5.10
C LEU A 188 8.56 -4.20 5.81
N HIS A 189 8.44 -3.88 7.10
CA HIS A 189 9.45 -3.14 7.83
C HIS A 189 10.76 -3.93 7.91
N SER A 190 10.68 -5.17 8.40
CA SER A 190 11.88 -6.02 8.53
C SER A 190 12.47 -6.34 7.15
N ALA A 191 11.64 -6.54 6.13
CA ALA A 191 12.08 -6.78 4.76
C ALA A 191 12.86 -5.57 4.21
N MET A 192 12.32 -4.36 4.34
CA MET A 192 12.97 -3.12 3.90
C MET A 192 14.24 -2.84 4.69
N ARG A 193 14.23 -3.05 6.02
CA ARG A 193 15.39 -2.86 6.89
C ARG A 193 16.55 -3.76 6.46
N LYS A 194 16.28 -5.07 6.31
CA LYS A 194 17.27 -6.05 5.85
C LYS A 194 17.82 -5.70 4.47
N ALA A 195 16.96 -5.29 3.54
CA ALA A 195 17.41 -4.87 2.22
C ALA A 195 18.24 -3.58 2.26
N ARG A 196 17.88 -2.63 3.12
CA ARG A 196 18.61 -1.38 3.28
C ARG A 196 20.01 -1.59 3.85
N ASP A 197 20.19 -2.55 4.76
CA ASP A 197 21.48 -2.83 5.42
C ASP A 197 22.58 -3.29 4.43
N ILE A 198 22.18 -3.91 3.31
CA ILE A 198 23.11 -4.36 2.26
C ILE A 198 23.18 -3.39 1.06
N ARG A 199 22.33 -2.37 1.02
CA ARG A 199 22.30 -1.36 -0.05
C ARG A 199 23.20 -0.17 0.29
N LYS A 200 23.89 0.37 -0.71
CA LYS A 200 24.58 1.66 -0.58
C LYS A 200 23.57 2.81 -0.64
N GLU A 201 22.72 2.78 -1.66
CA GLU A 201 21.71 3.80 -1.92
C GLU A 201 20.49 3.65 -0.99
N VAL A 202 20.00 4.79 -0.49
CA VAL A 202 18.75 4.88 0.26
C VAL A 202 17.56 4.57 -0.65
N PHE A 203 16.52 3.96 -0.09
CA PHE A 203 15.20 3.93 -0.68
C PHE A 203 14.56 5.32 -0.67
N SER A 204 14.79 6.13 0.37
CA SER A 204 14.10 7.42 0.56
C SER A 204 15.10 8.57 0.75
N GLY A 205 15.20 9.49 -0.21
CA GLY A 205 16.14 10.63 -0.15
C GLY A 205 15.86 11.60 1.01
N ASP A 206 14.60 11.75 1.39
CA ASP A 206 14.16 12.54 2.55
C ASP A 206 13.95 11.69 3.82
N ARG A 207 14.40 10.43 3.78
CA ARG A 207 14.27 9.40 4.82
C ARG A 207 12.85 8.87 5.03
N VAL A 208 11.83 9.44 4.40
CA VAL A 208 10.41 9.09 4.65
C VAL A 208 9.76 8.52 3.40
N HIS A 209 9.91 9.15 2.24
CA HIS A 209 9.19 8.81 1.01
C HIS A 209 10.08 8.01 0.08
N PRO A 210 9.79 6.71 -0.13
CA PRO A 210 10.59 5.88 -1.03
C PRO A 210 10.53 6.39 -2.47
N GLY A 211 11.67 6.34 -3.16
CA GLY A 211 11.77 6.48 -4.60
C GLY A 211 11.15 5.29 -5.35
N LYS A 212 11.37 5.23 -6.67
CA LYS A 212 10.76 4.18 -7.51
C LYS A 212 11.22 2.78 -7.13
N GLU A 213 12.50 2.58 -6.86
CA GLU A 213 13.03 1.30 -6.38
C GLU A 213 12.46 0.88 -5.02
N GLY A 214 12.32 1.84 -4.09
CA GLY A 214 11.71 1.55 -2.79
C GLY A 214 10.22 1.20 -2.91
N HIS A 215 9.49 1.91 -3.76
CA HIS A 215 8.11 1.55 -4.08
C HIS A 215 7.99 0.17 -4.76
N LEU A 216 8.92 -0.20 -5.65
CA LEU A 216 8.96 -1.53 -6.25
C LEU A 216 9.21 -2.59 -5.16
N PHE A 217 10.16 -2.35 -4.26
CA PHE A 217 10.45 -3.24 -3.14
C PHE A 217 9.26 -3.42 -2.20
N MET A 218 8.52 -2.33 -1.91
CA MET A 218 7.28 -2.42 -1.13
C MET A 218 6.25 -3.32 -1.82
N ALA A 219 6.06 -3.15 -3.13
CA ALA A 219 5.10 -3.93 -3.90
C ALA A 219 5.46 -5.43 -3.93
N THR A 220 6.73 -5.76 -4.18
CA THR A 220 7.18 -7.16 -4.20
C THR A 220 7.16 -7.79 -2.80
N SER A 221 7.40 -7.02 -1.74
CA SER A 221 7.23 -7.49 -0.35
C SER A 221 5.76 -7.80 -0.03
N ILE A 222 4.82 -6.96 -0.49
CA ILE A 222 3.39 -7.22 -0.36
C ILE A 222 3.00 -8.49 -1.11
N LEU A 223 3.40 -8.63 -2.37
CA LEU A 223 3.11 -9.83 -3.17
C LEU A 223 3.70 -11.09 -2.54
N LYS A 224 4.94 -11.02 -2.03
CA LYS A 224 5.54 -12.12 -1.27
C LYS A 224 4.73 -12.47 -0.01
N GLY A 225 4.24 -11.46 0.71
CA GLY A 225 3.30 -11.66 1.83
C GLY A 225 1.99 -12.33 1.42
N LEU A 226 1.57 -12.16 0.16
CA LEU A 226 0.46 -12.87 -0.46
C LEU A 226 0.87 -14.24 -1.04
N GLY A 227 2.07 -14.74 -0.75
CA GLY A 227 2.58 -16.02 -1.26
C GLY A 227 2.96 -15.99 -2.74
N PHE A 228 3.19 -14.79 -3.31
CA PHE A 228 3.54 -14.61 -4.71
C PHE A 228 4.90 -13.92 -4.84
N GLU A 229 5.94 -14.71 -5.07
CA GLU A 229 7.30 -14.19 -5.22
C GLU A 229 7.58 -13.69 -6.63
N ILE A 230 8.06 -12.45 -6.72
CA ILE A 230 8.50 -11.81 -7.96
C ILE A 230 10.02 -11.80 -7.98
N SER A 231 10.59 -12.35 -9.06
CA SER A 231 12.03 -12.23 -9.34
C SER A 231 12.39 -10.77 -9.60
N GLY A 232 13.59 -10.36 -9.16
CA GLY A 232 14.04 -8.97 -9.30
C GLY A 232 14.01 -8.47 -10.74
N GLU A 233 13.27 -7.38 -10.98
CA GLU A 233 13.20 -6.68 -12.26
C GLU A 233 13.74 -5.26 -12.11
N ASP A 234 14.34 -4.75 -13.18
CA ASP A 234 14.78 -3.36 -13.25
C ASP A 234 13.56 -2.42 -13.27
N VAL A 235 13.51 -1.51 -12.30
CA VAL A 235 12.43 -0.53 -12.18
C VAL A 235 12.30 0.33 -13.44
N GLU A 236 13.41 0.69 -14.10
CA GLU A 236 13.41 1.54 -15.28
C GLU A 236 12.81 0.82 -16.51
N VAL A 237 12.94 -0.50 -16.57
CA VAL A 237 12.28 -1.33 -17.60
C VAL A 237 10.77 -1.32 -17.37
N ILE A 238 10.31 -1.55 -16.14
CA ILE A 238 8.89 -1.53 -15.80
C ILE A 238 8.28 -0.15 -16.05
N LEU A 239 8.96 0.94 -15.67
CA LEU A 239 8.47 2.30 -15.87
C LEU A 239 8.30 2.65 -17.36
N LYS A 240 9.05 2.02 -18.26
CA LYS A 240 8.94 2.20 -19.71
C LYS A 240 7.81 1.36 -20.32
N ASP A 241 7.41 0.27 -19.66
CA ASP A 241 6.35 -0.64 -20.11
C ASP A 241 5.02 0.11 -20.33
N PRO A 242 4.45 0.12 -21.57
CA PRO A 242 3.14 0.71 -21.85
C PRO A 242 2.01 0.17 -20.96
N PHE A 243 2.10 -1.09 -20.55
CA PHE A 243 1.13 -1.71 -19.66
C PHE A 243 1.18 -1.10 -18.26
N PHE A 244 2.38 -0.98 -17.68
CA PHE A 244 2.57 -0.31 -16.38
C PHE A 244 2.08 1.14 -16.42
N LYS A 245 2.41 1.89 -17.48
CA LYS A 245 1.97 3.29 -17.64
C LYS A 245 0.45 3.41 -17.57
N LYS A 246 -0.29 2.49 -18.20
CA LYS A 246 -1.76 2.50 -18.15
C LYS A 246 -2.30 2.13 -16.76
N VAL A 247 -1.69 1.16 -16.09
CA VAL A 247 -2.03 0.81 -14.70
C VAL A 247 -1.82 2.00 -13.75
N ASP A 248 -0.67 2.68 -13.82
CA ASP A 248 -0.40 3.85 -12.97
C ASP A 248 -1.32 5.04 -13.29
N GLN A 249 -1.65 5.26 -14.57
CA GLN A 249 -2.63 6.26 -14.98
C GLN A 249 -4.01 5.98 -14.35
N LEU A 250 -4.48 4.73 -14.42
CA LEU A 250 -5.76 4.33 -13.82
C LEU A 250 -5.74 4.55 -12.30
N ARG A 251 -4.71 4.07 -11.61
CA ARG A 251 -4.55 4.28 -10.16
C ARG A 251 -4.60 5.77 -9.81
N SER A 252 -3.82 6.60 -10.50
CA SER A 252 -3.72 8.04 -10.26
C SER A 252 -5.06 8.75 -10.47
N PHE A 253 -5.74 8.45 -11.58
CA PHE A 253 -7.06 9.01 -11.89
C PHE A 253 -8.07 8.61 -10.82
N ARG A 254 -8.19 7.30 -10.55
CA ARG A 254 -9.18 6.77 -9.62
C ARG A 254 -8.97 7.31 -8.21
N GLY A 255 -7.73 7.29 -7.70
CA GLY A 255 -7.40 7.84 -6.38
C GLY A 255 -7.83 9.29 -6.23
N LYS A 256 -7.53 10.15 -7.21
CA LYS A 256 -7.93 11.57 -7.19
C LYS A 256 -9.45 11.76 -7.15
N GLN A 257 -10.20 11.04 -7.98
CA GLN A 257 -11.65 11.17 -8.01
C GLN A 257 -12.31 10.61 -6.74
N TRP A 258 -11.86 9.44 -6.29
CA TRP A 258 -12.42 8.81 -5.09
C TRP A 258 -12.08 9.55 -3.80
N MET A 259 -10.91 10.18 -3.69
CA MET A 259 -10.61 11.04 -2.54
C MET A 259 -11.53 12.25 -2.47
N LYS A 260 -11.89 12.86 -3.61
CA LYS A 260 -12.94 13.91 -3.65
C LYS A 260 -14.32 13.36 -3.33
N HIS A 261 -14.63 12.16 -3.83
CA HIS A 261 -15.91 11.53 -3.58
C HIS A 261 -16.12 11.22 -2.10
N VAL A 262 -15.13 10.63 -1.44
CA VAL A 262 -15.17 10.31 -0.01
C VAL A 262 -15.15 11.59 0.82
N GLY A 263 -14.38 12.59 0.42
CA GLY A 263 -14.11 13.80 1.20
C GLY A 263 -13.18 13.54 2.38
N TYR A 264 -12.39 14.54 2.75
CA TYR A 264 -11.39 14.44 3.81
C TYR A 264 -11.05 15.82 4.37
N THR A 265 -10.46 15.85 5.56
CA THR A 265 -9.90 17.06 6.15
C THR A 265 -8.38 16.99 6.17
N ARG A 266 -7.70 17.88 5.44
CA ARG A 266 -6.24 18.08 5.48
C ARG A 266 -5.95 19.48 4.97
N GLU A 267 -5.39 20.36 5.81
CA GLU A 267 -5.22 21.81 5.56
C GLU A 267 -6.56 22.57 5.38
N LYS A 268 -7.50 22.00 4.63
CA LYS A 268 -8.88 22.42 4.49
C LYS A 268 -9.80 21.21 4.47
N VAL A 269 -11.09 21.45 4.67
CA VAL A 269 -12.13 20.43 4.52
C VAL A 269 -12.49 20.30 3.04
N VAL A 270 -12.30 19.12 2.47
CA VAL A 270 -12.83 18.73 1.16
C VAL A 270 -14.13 17.97 1.40
N LYS A 271 -15.26 18.64 1.18
CA LYS A 271 -16.58 18.01 1.31
C LYS A 271 -16.75 16.88 0.27
N PRO A 272 -17.46 15.78 0.62
CA PRO A 272 -17.77 14.71 -0.32
C PRO A 272 -18.47 15.22 -1.59
N GLN A 273 -18.03 14.76 -2.77
CA GLN A 273 -18.58 15.17 -4.07
C GLN A 273 -19.18 13.96 -4.82
N PRO A 274 -20.12 14.10 -5.77
CA PRO A 274 -20.55 13.01 -6.63
C PRO A 274 -19.39 12.45 -7.49
N LEU A 275 -19.45 11.16 -7.86
CA LEU A 275 -18.44 10.56 -8.75
C LEU A 275 -18.58 11.00 -10.22
N GLY A 276 -19.77 11.44 -10.64
CA GLY A 276 -20.04 11.78 -12.05
C GLY A 276 -19.64 10.65 -13.00
N GLU A 277 -18.95 10.97 -14.09
CA GLU A 277 -18.47 10.01 -15.11
C GLU A 277 -17.20 9.22 -14.69
N THR A 278 -16.81 9.24 -13.41
CA THR A 278 -15.57 8.60 -12.93
C THR A 278 -15.55 7.11 -13.24
N GLU A 279 -16.59 6.35 -12.88
CA GLU A 279 -16.59 4.90 -13.09
C GLU A 279 -16.61 4.54 -14.58
N LYS A 280 -17.30 5.32 -15.41
CA LYS A 280 -17.27 5.14 -16.88
C LYS A 280 -15.89 5.38 -17.44
N THR A 281 -15.17 6.40 -16.96
CA THR A 281 -13.79 6.66 -17.35
C THR A 281 -12.86 5.54 -16.89
N VAL A 282 -13.03 5.07 -15.65
CA VAL A 282 -12.30 3.91 -15.10
C VAL A 282 -12.53 2.67 -15.96
N SER A 283 -13.77 2.34 -16.33
CA SER A 283 -14.07 1.19 -17.19
C SER A 283 -13.37 1.28 -18.55
N LYS A 284 -13.32 2.47 -19.16
CA LYS A 284 -12.58 2.69 -20.42
C LYS A 284 -11.07 2.47 -20.25
N MET A 285 -10.49 3.04 -19.20
CA MET A 285 -9.06 2.85 -18.90
C MET A 285 -8.73 1.38 -18.60
N GLN A 286 -9.61 0.67 -17.88
CA GLN A 286 -9.47 -0.75 -17.61
C GLN A 286 -9.58 -1.59 -18.90
N ALA A 287 -10.44 -1.21 -19.85
CA ALA A 287 -10.51 -1.88 -21.15
C ALA A 287 -9.20 -1.77 -21.94
N GLU A 288 -8.52 -0.62 -21.89
CA GLU A 288 -7.18 -0.45 -22.49
C GLU A 288 -6.13 -1.33 -21.81
N ILE A 289 -6.14 -1.39 -20.48
CA ILE A 289 -5.28 -2.28 -19.67
C ILE A 289 -5.53 -3.75 -20.04
N ASN A 290 -6.80 -4.15 -20.15
CA ASN A 290 -7.21 -5.50 -20.52
C ASN A 290 -6.72 -5.88 -21.92
N LYS A 291 -6.77 -4.95 -22.88
CA LYS A 291 -6.22 -5.17 -24.23
C LYS A 291 -4.71 -5.41 -24.17
N LEU A 292 -3.98 -4.64 -23.37
CA LEU A 292 -2.51 -4.76 -23.25
C LEU A 292 -2.08 -6.03 -22.52
N ARG A 293 -2.77 -6.45 -21.46
CA ARG A 293 -2.41 -7.66 -20.70
C ARG A 293 -2.77 -8.95 -21.43
N ARG A 294 -3.84 -8.96 -22.24
CA ARG A 294 -4.28 -10.12 -23.04
C ARG A 294 -3.48 -10.32 -24.34
N ALA A 295 -2.75 -9.29 -24.76
CA ALA A 295 -1.87 -9.37 -25.94
C ALA A 295 -0.45 -9.87 -25.60
N ARG A 296 -0.22 -10.27 -24.35
CA ARG A 296 1.06 -10.77 -23.85
C ARG A 296 1.07 -12.28 -23.73
#